data_AF-A0A809XYA5-F1
#
_entry.id   AF-A0A809XYA5-F1
#
_cell.length_a   1.000
_cell.length_b   1.000
_cell.length_c   1.000
_cell.angle_alpha   90.00
_cell.angle_beta   90.00
_cell.angle_gamma   90.00
#
_symmetry.space_group_name_H-M   'P 1'
#
loop_
_entity.id
_entity.type
_entity.pdbx_description
1 polymer ?
#
loop_
_entity_poly.entity_id
_entity_poly.type
_entity_poly.pdbx_seq_one_letter_code
_entity_poly.pdbx_strand_id
1 'polypeptide(L)' 'MTAPITIKKHEAVPGTGSYEVRFADGRPSVYFYWDDLPGRRLQPDLLTRREAEARAKELARIERDKLAGAST' A
#
# COMPACT_ATOMS: atom_id res chain seq x y z
N MET A 1 -5.16 3.50 23.17
CA MET A 1 -4.24 4.01 22.13
C MET A 1 -4.58 3.29 20.84
N THR A 2 -4.95 4.01 19.78
CA THR A 2 -5.25 3.40 18.48
C THR A 2 -3.96 2.85 17.87
N ALA A 3 -3.98 1.60 17.40
CA ALA A 3 -2.82 0.99 16.77
C ALA A 3 -2.45 1.76 15.48
N PRO A 4 -1.19 2.18 15.29
CA PRO A 4 -0.80 2.96 14.12
C PRO A 4 -0.86 2.15 12.82
N ILE A 5 -1.27 2.81 11.74
CA ILE A 5 -1.21 2.29 10.37
C ILE A 5 -0.13 3.08 9.62
N THR A 6 0.80 2.37 8.98
CA THR A 6 1.93 3.00 8.27
C THR A 6 2.01 2.50 6.84
N ILE A 7 2.48 3.38 5.94
CA ILE A 7 2.77 3.03 4.55
C ILE A 7 4.28 3.05 4.36
N LYS A 8 4.85 1.95 3.90
CA LYS A 8 6.28 1.84 3.57
C LYS A 8 6.45 1.61 2.08
N LYS A 9 7.34 2.37 1.45
CA LYS A 9 7.72 2.18 0.06
C LYS A 9 8.91 1.21 -0.02
N HIS A 10 8.79 0.19 -0.85
CA HIS A 10 9.86 -0.72 -1.22
C HIS A 10 10.19 -0.52 -2.69
N GLU A 11 11.43 -0.14 -3.00
CA GLU A 11 11.94 0.01 -4.37
C GLU A 11 13.40 -0.42 -4.38
N ALA A 12 13.64 -1.71 -4.65
CA ALA A 12 15.00 -2.26 -4.74
C ALA A 12 15.62 -1.99 -6.12
N VAL A 13 14.79 -1.92 -7.16
CA VAL A 13 15.18 -1.60 -8.54
C VAL A 13 14.39 -0.38 -8.98
N PRO A 14 15.04 0.67 -9.53
CA PRO A 14 14.31 1.85 -10.00
C PRO A 14 13.22 1.47 -11.00
N GLY A 15 12.00 1.98 -10.79
CA GLY A 15 10.88 1.74 -11.70
C GLY A 15 10.07 0.48 -11.42
N THR A 16 10.39 -0.28 -10.36
CA THR A 16 9.54 -1.39 -9.89
C THR A 16 9.59 -1.50 -8.37
N GLY A 17 8.46 -1.83 -7.75
CA GLY A 17 8.42 -1.92 -6.31
C GLY A 17 7.04 -2.21 -5.73
N SER A 18 6.89 -1.87 -4.45
CA SER A 18 5.62 -2.00 -3.75
C SER A 18 5.41 -0.91 -2.69
N TYR A 19 4.14 -0.69 -2.33
CA TYR A 19 3.77 0.00 -1.11
C TYR A 19 3.16 -1.01 -0.14
N GLU A 20 3.77 -1.16 1.04
CA GLU A 20 3.29 -1.98 2.15
C GLU A 20 2.43 -1.11 3.08
N VAL A 21 1.17 -1.49 3.27
CA VAL A 21 0.32 -0.97 4.33
C VAL A 21 0.44 -1.91 5.53
N ARG A 22 1.09 -1.43 6.58
CA ARG A 22 1.35 -2.19 7.81
C ARG A 22 0.41 -1.76 8.93
N PHE A 23 -0.24 -2.74 9.53
CA PHE A 23 -1.10 -2.58 10.71
C PHE A 23 -0.33 -2.96 11.97
N ALA A 24 -0.34 -2.10 12.99
CA ALA A 24 0.32 -2.39 14.26
C ALA A 24 -0.48 -3.31 15.19
N ASP A 25 -1.69 -3.70 14.79
CA ASP A 25 -2.60 -4.59 15.52
C ASP A 25 -2.33 -6.09 15.27
N GLY A 26 -1.25 -6.41 14.55
CA GLY A 26 -0.86 -7.79 14.23
C GLY A 26 -1.54 -8.37 12.98
N ARG A 27 -2.43 -7.63 12.32
CA ARG A 27 -2.98 -8.05 11.01
C ARG A 27 -1.86 -8.14 9.96
N PRO A 28 -1.97 -9.07 9.00
CA PRO A 28 -1.05 -9.14 7.88
C PRO A 28 -1.00 -7.82 7.11
N SER A 29 0.20 -7.45 6.66
CA SER A 29 0.37 -6.25 5.82
C SER A 29 -0.19 -6.48 4.42
N VAL A 30 -0.69 -5.43 3.79
CA VAL A 30 -1.20 -5.45 2.41
C VAL A 30 -0.20 -4.77 1.49
N TYR A 31 0.08 -5.38 0.35
CA TYR A 31 1.05 -4.90 -0.62
C TYR A 31 0.38 -4.46 -1.92
N PHE A 32 0.79 -3.31 -2.43
CA PHE A 32 0.42 -2.82 -3.75
C PHE A 32 1.66 -2.77 -4.62
N TYR A 33 1.80 -3.73 -5.53
CA TYR A 33 2.93 -3.85 -6.44
C TYR A 33 2.76 -2.96 -7.67
N TRP A 34 3.88 -2.42 -8.16
CA TRP A 34 3.91 -1.60 -9.37
C TRP A 34 5.15 -1.90 -10.22
N ASP A 35 4.98 -1.73 -11.52
CA ASP A 35 6.07 -1.80 -12.50
C ASP A 35 5.81 -0.76 -13.60
N ASP A 36 6.60 0.30 -13.59
CA ASP A 36 6.54 1.37 -14.58
C ASP A 36 7.50 1.11 -15.76
N LEU A 37 8.24 -0.01 -15.77
CA LEU A 37 9.18 -0.34 -16.86
C LEU A 37 8.40 -0.90 -18.07
N PRO A 38 8.31 -0.17 -19.20
CA PRO A 38 7.44 -0.54 -20.32
C PRO A 38 7.78 -1.92 -20.92
N GLY A 39 9.06 -2.31 -20.90
CA GLY A 39 9.52 -3.60 -21.42
C GLY A 39 9.30 -4.79 -20.47
N ARG A 40 8.97 -4.55 -19.20
CA ARG A 40 8.64 -5.60 -18.20
C ARG A 40 7.15 -5.67 -17.88
N ARG A 41 6.38 -4.71 -18.39
CA ARG A 41 4.93 -4.61 -18.28
C ARG A 41 4.17 -5.65 -19.11
N LEU A 42 4.71 -6.87 -19.21
CA LEU A 42 4.08 -8.05 -19.77
C LEU A 42 3.00 -8.62 -18.85
N GLN A 43 2.95 -8.17 -17.59
CA GLN A 43 1.88 -8.53 -16.66
C GLN A 43 0.79 -7.43 -16.66
N PRO A 44 -0.40 -7.70 -17.22
CA PRO A 44 -1.47 -6.71 -17.34
C PRO A 44 -2.06 -6.28 -15.98
N ASP A 45 -1.83 -7.06 -14.92
CA ASP A 45 -2.39 -6.81 -13.59
C ASP A 45 -1.52 -5.90 -12.70
N LEU A 46 -0.32 -5.51 -13.17
CA LEU A 46 0.58 -4.63 -12.42
C LEU A 46 0.14 -3.17 -12.53
N LEU A 47 0.07 -2.51 -11.37
CA LEU A 47 -0.26 -1.10 -11.25
C LEU A 47 0.89 -0.23 -11.77
N THR A 48 0.57 1.00 -12.16
CA THR A 48 1.57 2.07 -12.17
C THR A 48 1.97 2.43 -10.75
N ARG A 49 3.14 3.04 -10.56
CA ARG A 49 3.57 3.54 -9.24
C ARG A 49 2.51 4.45 -8.61
N ARG A 50 1.92 5.33 -9.42
CA ARG A 50 0.91 6.29 -8.98
C ARG A 50 -0.36 5.58 -8.50
N GLU A 51 -0.82 4.57 -9.21
CA GLU A 51 -2.00 3.79 -8.81
C GLU A 51 -1.74 2.98 -7.54
N ALA A 52 -0.57 2.34 -7.42
CA ALA A 52 -0.20 1.61 -6.21
C ALA A 52 -0.15 2.53 -4.99
N GLU A 53 0.43 3.72 -5.13
CA GLU A 53 0.48 4.72 -4.06
C GLU A 53 -0.92 5.19 -3.66
N ALA A 54 -1.77 5.49 -4.64
CA ALA A 54 -3.14 5.93 -4.39
C ALA A 54 -3.95 4.86 -3.63
N ARG A 55 -3.86 3.60 -4.06
CA ARG A 55 -4.55 2.48 -3.39
C ARG A 55 -4.03 2.23 -1.97
N ALA A 56 -2.72 2.34 -1.76
CA ALA A 56 -2.13 2.21 -0.42
C ALA A 56 -2.63 3.31 0.53
N LYS A 57 -2.65 4.57 0.06
CA LYS A 57 -3.19 5.70 0.84
C LYS A 57 -4.68 5.54 1.14
N GLU A 58 -5.46 5.10 0.16
CA GLU A 58 -6.89 4.90 0.33
C GLU A 58 -7.18 3.82 1.38
N LEU A 59 -6.50 2.67 1.30
CA LEU A 59 -6.65 1.62 2.29
C LEU A 59 -6.27 2.11 3.70
N ALA A 60 -5.12 2.78 3.83
CA ALA A 60 -4.69 3.29 5.14
C ALA A 60 -5.69 4.29 5.73
N ARG A 61 -6.29 5.16 4.89
CA ARG A 61 -7.33 6.11 5.30
C ARG A 61 -8.58 5.37 5.79
N ILE A 62 -9.13 4.46 5.00
CA ILE A 62 -10.32 3.68 5.35
C ILE A 62 -10.13 2.96 6.69
N GLU A 63 -8.99 2.29 6.86
CA GLU A 63 -8.70 1.51 8.06
C GLU A 63 -8.49 2.40 9.29
N ARG A 64 -7.87 3.57 9.12
CA ARG A 64 -7.76 4.56 10.19
C ARG A 64 -9.13 5.09 10.61
N ASP A 65 -9.99 5.39 9.64
CA ASP A 65 -11.32 5.93 9.91
C ASP A 65 -12.22 4.89 10.61
N LYS A 66 -12.10 3.60 10.25
CA LYS A 66 -12.72 2.49 10.99
C LYS A 66 -12.27 2.43 12.45
N LEU A 67 -10.97 2.57 12.71
CA LEU A 67 -10.44 2.56 14.07
C LEU A 67 -10.91 3.76 14.90
N ALA A 68 -11.06 4.93 14.28
CA ALA A 68 -11.63 6.11 14.94
C ALA A 68 -13.12 5.92 15.26
N GLY A 69 -13.90 5.39 14.33
CA GLY A 69 -15.32 5.12 14.51
C GLY A 69 -15.63 4.01 15.52
N ALA A 70 -14.76 2.99 15.64
CA ALA A 70 -14.90 1.91 16.62
C ALA A 70 -14.50 2.32 18.06
N SER A 71 -13.97 3.54 18.25
CA SER A 71 -13.55 4.06 19.55
C SER A 71 -14.60 5.01 20.18
N THR A 72 -15.80 5.11 19.61
CA THR A 72 -16.95 5.89 20.12
C THR A 72 -18.02 4.96 20.67
#